data_AF-A0AA36HNH6-F1
#
_entry.id   AF-A0AA36HNH6-F1
#
_cell.length_a   1.000
_cell.length_b   1.000
_cell.length_c   1.000
_cell.angle_alpha   90.00
_cell.angle_beta   90.00
_cell.angle_gamma   90.00
#
_symmetry.space_group_name_H-M   'P 1'
#
loop_
_entity.id
_entity.type
_entity.pdbx_description
1 polymer ?
#
loop_
_entity_poly.entity_id
_entity_poly.type
_entity_poly.pdbx_seq_one_letter_code
_entity_poly.pdbx_strand_id
1 'polypeptide(L)'
;MILNRLAFLAWASPAFSLVSRESPPLAPEQAYDPNRAPSEESLREFSGDWLFHVRTTSCHGDAFDNGTYTSVSRTFLPMLCLGSVGLILCTGGASKRVDPPPDAENASANDSPQSSPQSPPASGRLWHVDFARICAVMCVIFEHCGGMSYTHRNVGFGLWWALPYLYLTSGMSSMISKSSMWGYIFRLLLVFAVGVLANLFADVVTRRDWRHDFGNTIFQMFFVVMLLIMAPLAEPLRLALRDRAAGQSVGVSTQLMAGWWGLLAAAALAAFVRGYTGDSPDIVTQTFQDEKVSHWIQFYAPVLRHTPIILVHVGGTLFLSLLATIICSDHLSGVVGWVLLAFTYLQMIVIPWDQDSFAHLVTLNILGMVTYQWPLAGSTKIAAWVQAYWPFLLMFLCLDSMPDMWGRCDVHSPYSTWERFRMFLGEFILVVCFVTGAFTPSDPNNITSWLGHWSLYAYCFHVMWYRLLGSPYGAIVTFACIPVFWLLSRSQSRTK
;
A
#
# COMPACT_ATOMS: atom_id res chain seq x y z
N MET A 1 27.70 45.96 3.27
CA MET A 1 27.15 46.10 1.91
C MET A 1 26.99 44.67 1.36
N ILE A 2 26.10 43.80 1.87
CA ILE A 2 24.62 43.82 2.04
C ILE A 2 23.88 43.78 0.69
N LEU A 3 23.04 42.73 0.55
CA LEU A 3 22.12 42.32 -0.54
C LEU A 3 22.80 41.58 -1.72
N ASN A 4 22.40 40.40 -2.17
CA ASN A 4 21.11 39.69 -2.09
C ASN A 4 21.32 38.16 -2.03
N ARG A 5 20.83 37.54 -0.94
CA ARG A 5 20.39 36.14 -0.87
C ARG A 5 18.87 36.16 -1.06
N LEU A 6 18.30 35.33 -1.92
CA LEU A 6 16.91 34.84 -1.83
C LEU A 6 16.67 33.74 -2.88
N ALA A 7 15.88 32.74 -2.47
CA ALA A 7 15.30 31.64 -3.25
C ALA A 7 16.20 30.45 -3.63
N PHE A 8 16.43 29.52 -2.68
CA PHE A 8 16.74 28.11 -3.01
C PHE A 8 16.54 27.19 -1.79
N LEU A 9 15.32 27.11 -1.25
CA LEU A 9 14.94 26.15 -0.19
C LEU A 9 13.41 25.97 -0.21
N ALA A 10 12.94 24.95 -0.92
CA ALA A 10 11.61 24.35 -0.76
C ALA A 10 11.56 23.15 -1.68
N TRP A 11 11.68 21.92 -1.17
CA TRP A 11 11.16 20.69 -1.79
C TRP A 11 11.47 19.48 -0.90
N ALA A 12 10.71 19.35 0.20
CA ALA A 12 10.39 18.11 0.90
C ALA A 12 9.44 18.47 2.06
N SER A 13 8.21 17.96 2.02
CA SER A 13 7.07 18.25 2.90
C SER A 13 6.24 19.53 2.56
N PRO A 14 4.91 19.42 2.32
CA PRO A 14 4.03 20.55 2.06
C PRO A 14 3.31 20.97 3.35
N ALA A 15 3.96 21.75 4.22
CA ALA A 15 3.26 22.45 5.30
C ALA A 15 4.00 23.73 5.74
N PHE A 16 3.27 24.85 5.63
CA PHE A 16 3.40 26.14 6.30
C PHE A 16 4.39 27.26 5.87
N SER A 17 3.74 28.42 5.62
CA SER A 17 4.06 29.77 6.12
C SER A 17 5.21 30.56 5.47
N LEU A 18 4.85 31.36 4.46
CA LEU A 18 5.57 32.59 4.11
C LEU A 18 5.20 33.70 5.10
N VAL A 19 6.11 34.02 6.03
CA VAL A 19 6.15 35.33 6.70
C VAL A 19 6.97 36.27 5.82
N SER A 20 6.30 37.18 5.12
CA SER A 20 6.93 38.31 4.44
C SER A 20 6.90 39.55 5.35
N ARG A 21 8.02 40.28 5.37
CA ARG A 21 8.14 41.56 6.05
C ARG A 21 7.36 42.66 5.31
N GLU A 22 6.68 43.45 6.12
CA GLU A 22 5.91 44.69 5.95
C GLU A 22 5.97 45.47 4.63
N SER A 23 4.78 45.80 4.14
CA SER A 23 4.46 47.04 3.40
C SER A 23 3.16 47.61 3.98
N PRO A 24 2.96 48.94 3.96
CA PRO A 24 2.01 49.67 4.84
C PRO A 24 0.54 49.54 4.40
N PRO A 25 -0.44 50.00 5.22
CA PRO A 25 -1.81 49.52 5.16
C PRO A 25 -2.63 50.25 4.11
N LEU A 26 -3.49 49.51 3.39
CA LEU A 26 -4.94 49.71 3.27
C LEU A 26 -5.53 48.63 2.36
N ALA A 27 -6.73 48.19 2.72
CA ALA A 27 -7.36 46.92 2.38
C ALA A 27 -7.54 46.66 0.87
N PRO A 28 -7.10 45.48 0.37
CA PRO A 28 -7.63 44.92 -0.85
C PRO A 28 -8.56 43.73 -0.51
N GLU A 29 -9.71 43.73 -1.16
CA GLU A 29 -10.48 42.54 -1.52
C GLU A 29 -9.51 41.36 -1.74
N GLN A 30 -9.56 40.34 -0.88
CA GLN A 30 -8.63 39.21 -0.92
C GLN A 30 -8.78 38.52 -2.28
N ALA A 31 -7.84 38.81 -3.19
CA ALA A 31 -7.73 38.08 -4.44
C ALA A 31 -7.65 36.59 -4.11
N TYR A 32 -8.66 35.84 -4.56
CA TYR A 32 -8.74 34.39 -4.42
C TYR A 32 -7.43 33.78 -4.97
N ASP A 33 -6.61 33.25 -4.06
CA ASP A 33 -5.43 32.49 -4.43
C ASP A 33 -5.86 31.03 -4.62
N PRO A 34 -5.94 30.51 -5.86
CA PRO A 34 -6.37 29.14 -6.13
C PRO A 34 -5.43 28.08 -5.52
N ASN A 35 -4.23 28.48 -5.08
CA ASN A 35 -3.26 27.60 -4.45
C ASN A 35 -3.32 27.62 -2.91
N ARG A 36 -4.07 28.57 -2.32
CA ARG A 36 -4.25 28.64 -0.86
C ARG A 36 -5.47 27.81 -0.48
N ALA A 37 -5.29 26.86 0.43
CA ALA A 37 -6.43 26.16 1.02
C ALA A 37 -7.39 27.17 1.67
N PRO A 38 -8.71 27.00 1.54
CA PRO A 38 -9.66 27.86 2.22
C PRO A 38 -9.36 27.91 3.72
N SER A 39 -9.56 29.06 4.36
CA SER A 39 -9.29 29.18 5.79
C SER A 39 -10.24 28.27 6.57
N GLU A 40 -9.78 27.74 7.71
CA GLU A 40 -10.62 26.92 8.59
C GLU A 40 -11.91 27.67 8.97
N GLU A 41 -11.83 29.00 9.13
CA GLU A 41 -12.96 29.87 9.39
C GLU A 41 -13.96 29.90 8.21
N SER A 42 -13.48 30.03 6.97
CA SER A 42 -14.35 29.97 5.78
C SER A 42 -15.03 28.61 5.60
N LEU A 43 -14.37 27.52 6.02
CA LEU A 43 -14.91 26.17 5.94
C LEU A 43 -15.89 25.86 7.07
N ARG A 44 -15.66 26.43 8.26
CA ARG A 44 -16.63 26.44 9.36
C ARG A 44 -17.90 27.19 8.98
N GLU A 45 -17.78 28.31 8.27
CA GLU A 45 -18.95 29.04 7.73
C GLU A 45 -19.66 28.27 6.60
N PHE A 46 -18.93 27.46 5.83
CA PHE A 46 -19.47 26.59 4.78
C PHE A 46 -20.18 25.32 5.32
N SER A 47 -20.13 25.07 6.64
CA SER A 47 -20.51 23.79 7.29
C SER A 47 -22.02 23.43 7.33
N GLY A 48 -22.80 23.85 6.34
CA GLY A 48 -24.18 23.36 6.14
C GLY A 48 -24.27 21.88 5.75
N ASP A 49 -23.21 21.30 5.19
CA ASP A 49 -23.19 19.92 4.69
C ASP A 49 -22.74 18.91 5.75
N TRP A 50 -23.65 18.58 6.67
CA TRP A 50 -23.41 17.63 7.76
C TRP A 50 -22.84 16.26 7.32
N LEU A 51 -23.12 15.83 6.10
CA LEU A 51 -22.68 14.54 5.55
C LEU A 51 -21.21 14.55 5.12
N PHE A 52 -20.75 15.66 4.56
CA PHE A 52 -19.38 15.82 4.05
C PHE A 52 -18.48 16.59 5.01
N HIS A 53 -19.04 17.11 6.10
CA HIS A 53 -18.32 17.86 7.10
C HIS A 53 -17.14 17.07 7.68
N VAL A 54 -15.98 17.71 7.61
CA VAL A 54 -14.74 17.29 8.27
C VAL A 54 -14.37 18.33 9.32
N ARG A 55 -13.82 17.88 10.45
CA ARG A 55 -13.30 18.74 11.51
C ARG A 55 -12.03 19.45 11.05
N THR A 56 -11.19 18.75 10.28
CA THR A 56 -9.96 19.29 9.73
C THR A 56 -9.96 19.16 8.21
N THR A 57 -9.70 20.25 7.52
CA THR A 57 -9.63 20.27 6.05
C THR A 57 -8.27 19.87 5.51
N SER A 58 -7.29 19.65 6.39
CA SER A 58 -6.01 19.06 6.04
C SER A 58 -5.75 17.80 6.84
N CYS A 59 -5.09 16.86 6.20
CA CYS A 59 -4.55 15.65 6.82
C CYS A 59 -3.20 15.90 7.55
N HIS A 60 -2.61 17.09 7.46
CA HIS A 60 -1.35 17.44 8.13
C HIS A 60 -1.61 18.08 9.51
N GLY A 61 -2.03 17.28 10.48
CA GLY A 61 -2.31 17.73 11.85
C GLY A 61 -1.26 17.24 12.86
N ASP A 62 -0.88 18.11 13.82
CA ASP A 62 0.12 17.79 14.86
C ASP A 62 -0.44 17.01 16.06
N ALA A 63 -1.76 16.88 16.15
CA ALA A 63 -2.43 16.12 17.21
C ALA A 63 -3.41 15.14 16.57
N PHE A 64 -3.66 14.01 17.22
CA PHE A 64 -4.74 13.10 16.87
C PHE A 64 -5.74 13.08 18.02
N ASP A 65 -7.02 12.86 17.74
CA ASP A 65 -8.03 12.65 18.78
C ASP A 65 -7.75 11.40 19.64
N ASN A 66 -7.09 10.42 19.03
CA ASN A 66 -6.56 9.24 19.68
C ASN A 66 -5.14 8.96 19.17
N GLY A 67 -4.11 9.33 19.92
CA GLY A 67 -2.70 9.10 19.56
C GLY A 67 -2.14 7.74 20.00
N THR A 68 -0.89 7.47 19.66
CA THR A 68 -0.14 6.26 20.07
C THR A 68 0.08 6.14 21.59
N TYR A 69 0.02 7.26 22.31
CA TYR A 69 0.25 7.33 23.75
C TYR A 69 -1.02 7.17 24.59
N THR A 70 -2.21 7.18 23.98
CA THR A 70 -3.47 7.12 24.73
C THR A 70 -3.71 5.73 25.31
N SER A 71 -4.48 5.66 26.40
CA SER A 71 -4.90 4.38 27.00
C SER A 71 -5.75 3.55 26.03
N VAL A 72 -6.53 4.21 25.16
CA VAL A 72 -7.36 3.53 24.15
C VAL A 72 -6.47 2.76 23.18
N SER A 73 -5.48 3.41 22.55
CA SER A 73 -4.55 2.77 21.61
C SER A 73 -3.76 1.64 22.26
N ARG A 74 -3.24 1.87 23.48
CA ARG A 74 -2.44 0.89 24.24
C ARG A 74 -3.24 -0.32 24.71
N THR A 75 -4.54 -0.18 24.88
CA THR A 75 -5.44 -1.29 25.26
C THR A 75 -5.98 -2.01 24.03
N PHE A 76 -6.30 -1.25 22.98
CA PHE A 76 -6.86 -1.77 21.74
C PHE A 76 -5.90 -2.69 21.00
N LEU A 77 -4.62 -2.30 20.83
CA LEU A 77 -3.67 -3.10 20.06
C LEU A 77 -3.45 -4.51 20.62
N PRO A 78 -3.23 -4.72 21.94
CA PRO A 78 -3.17 -6.05 22.51
C PRO A 78 -4.45 -6.85 22.33
N MET A 79 -5.63 -6.22 22.51
CA MET A 79 -6.92 -6.89 22.31
C MET A 79 -7.09 -7.36 20.87
N LEU A 80 -6.72 -6.53 19.90
CA LEU A 80 -6.76 -6.86 18.49
C LEU A 80 -5.79 -8.00 18.15
N CYS A 81 -4.55 -7.95 18.64
CA CYS A 81 -3.57 -9.02 18.45
C CYS A 81 -4.06 -10.36 19.03
N LEU A 82 -4.51 -10.37 20.30
CA LEU A 82 -5.01 -11.57 20.97
C LEU A 82 -6.29 -12.11 20.32
N GLY A 83 -7.21 -11.22 19.95
CA GLY A 83 -8.44 -11.56 19.23
C GLY A 83 -8.15 -12.20 17.88
N SER A 84 -7.26 -11.60 17.08
CA SER A 84 -6.85 -12.17 15.78
C SER A 84 -6.16 -13.52 15.93
N VAL A 85 -5.27 -13.70 16.90
CA VAL A 85 -4.67 -15.02 17.19
C VAL A 85 -5.75 -16.03 17.56
N GLY A 86 -6.65 -15.68 18.47
CA GLY A 86 -7.77 -16.54 18.87
C GLY A 86 -8.63 -16.97 17.69
N LEU A 87 -8.97 -16.03 16.79
CA LEU A 87 -9.73 -16.32 15.57
C LEU A 87 -8.98 -17.28 14.64
N ILE A 88 -7.67 -17.09 14.42
CA ILE A 88 -6.85 -18.03 13.62
C ILE A 88 -6.76 -19.41 14.28
N LEU A 89 -6.64 -19.50 15.61
CA LEU A 89 -6.64 -20.80 16.30
C LEU A 89 -7.98 -21.53 16.15
N CYS A 90 -9.09 -20.79 16.18
CA CYS A 90 -10.43 -21.35 15.97
C CYS A 90 -10.63 -21.95 14.56
N THR A 91 -9.83 -21.57 13.55
CA THR A 91 -9.94 -22.17 12.21
C THR A 91 -9.27 -23.55 12.08
N GLY A 92 -8.50 -23.98 13.08
CA GLY A 92 -7.84 -25.29 13.09
C GLY A 92 -8.63 -26.41 13.80
N GLY A 93 -9.44 -26.05 14.81
CA GLY A 93 -10.07 -27.03 15.72
C GLY A 93 -11.22 -27.87 15.11
N ALA A 94 -11.72 -27.53 13.93
CA ALA A 94 -12.90 -28.18 13.34
C ALA A 94 -12.59 -29.44 12.51
N SER A 95 -11.32 -29.76 12.26
CA SER A 95 -10.95 -30.95 11.50
C SER A 95 -11.00 -32.20 12.39
N LYS A 96 -12.20 -32.58 12.86
CA LYS A 96 -12.43 -33.98 13.17
C LYS A 96 -12.23 -34.70 11.85
N ARG A 97 -11.16 -35.50 11.76
CA ARG A 97 -10.94 -36.49 10.72
C ARG A 97 -12.28 -37.21 10.59
N VAL A 98 -13.04 -36.90 9.55
CA VAL A 98 -14.26 -37.64 9.25
C VAL A 98 -13.70 -38.98 8.82
N ASP A 99 -13.64 -39.91 9.77
CA ASP A 99 -13.28 -41.28 9.47
C ASP A 99 -14.22 -41.68 8.32
N PRO A 100 -13.66 -42.17 7.20
CA PRO A 100 -14.48 -42.57 6.06
C PRO A 100 -15.58 -43.49 6.59
N PRO A 101 -16.85 -43.26 6.22
CA PRO A 101 -17.96 -44.03 6.76
C PRO A 101 -17.65 -45.54 6.63
N PRO A 102 -17.79 -46.33 7.71
CA PRO A 102 -17.33 -47.72 7.77
C PRO A 102 -17.95 -48.64 6.71
N ASP A 103 -19.00 -48.21 6.03
CA ASP A 103 -19.70 -48.98 5.00
C ASP A 103 -19.20 -48.70 3.56
N ALA A 104 -18.23 -47.80 3.37
CA ALA A 104 -17.69 -47.46 2.05
C ALA A 104 -16.78 -48.55 1.44
N GLU A 105 -16.39 -49.58 2.21
CA GLU A 105 -15.60 -50.72 1.68
C GLU A 105 -16.44 -51.72 0.88
N ASN A 106 -17.78 -51.73 1.00
CA ASN A 106 -18.64 -52.74 0.36
C ASN A 106 -19.46 -52.24 -0.84
N ALA A 107 -19.33 -50.97 -1.25
CA ALA A 107 -20.09 -50.38 -2.37
C ALA A 107 -19.34 -50.39 -3.71
N SER A 108 -18.43 -51.34 -3.92
CA SER A 108 -17.68 -51.53 -5.17
C SER A 108 -18.46 -52.38 -6.17
N ALA A 109 -19.34 -51.76 -6.99
CA ALA A 109 -19.76 -52.38 -8.26
C ALA A 109 -20.43 -51.45 -9.28
N ASN A 110 -21.03 -50.31 -8.91
CA ASN A 110 -21.78 -49.52 -9.89
C ASN A 110 -21.01 -48.27 -10.36
N ASP A 111 -20.51 -48.38 -11.60
CA ASP A 111 -19.98 -47.37 -12.52
C ASP A 111 -20.55 -45.96 -12.37
N SER A 112 -20.08 -45.22 -11.37
CA SER A 112 -20.17 -43.76 -11.39
C SER A 112 -18.90 -43.27 -12.09
N PRO A 113 -18.98 -42.56 -13.22
CA PRO A 113 -17.80 -42.06 -13.92
C PRO A 113 -17.01 -41.19 -12.94
N GLN A 114 -15.90 -41.74 -12.44
CA GLN A 114 -14.93 -41.02 -11.63
C GLN A 114 -14.49 -39.81 -12.43
N SER A 115 -15.03 -38.65 -12.09
CA SER A 115 -14.48 -37.37 -12.53
C SER A 115 -13.09 -37.31 -11.94
N SER A 116 -12.11 -37.71 -12.74
CA SER A 116 -10.69 -37.62 -12.41
C SER A 116 -10.45 -36.22 -11.84
N PRO A 117 -9.71 -36.07 -10.73
CA PRO A 117 -9.42 -34.76 -10.16
C PRO A 117 -8.82 -33.90 -11.28
N GLN A 118 -9.63 -32.99 -11.82
CA GLN A 118 -9.24 -32.14 -12.93
C GLN A 118 -8.00 -31.39 -12.44
N SER A 119 -6.89 -31.57 -13.15
CA SER A 119 -5.70 -30.78 -12.92
C SER A 119 -6.11 -29.31 -12.84
N PRO A 120 -5.65 -28.56 -11.84
CA PRO A 120 -6.05 -27.18 -11.67
C PRO A 120 -5.83 -26.47 -13.01
N PRO A 121 -6.85 -25.77 -13.55
CA PRO A 121 -6.76 -25.16 -14.86
C PRO A 121 -5.48 -24.33 -14.92
N ALA A 122 -4.66 -24.55 -15.96
CA ALA A 122 -3.38 -23.87 -16.13
C ALA A 122 -3.58 -22.38 -15.83
N SER A 123 -2.86 -21.86 -14.83
CA SER A 123 -3.19 -20.55 -14.24
C SER A 123 -3.21 -19.50 -15.35
N GLY A 124 -4.42 -19.08 -15.73
CA GLY A 124 -4.61 -18.07 -16.74
C GLY A 124 -3.92 -16.78 -16.30
N ARG A 125 -3.53 -15.96 -17.28
CA ARG A 125 -3.00 -14.62 -17.00
C ARG A 125 -4.04 -13.82 -16.21
N LEU A 126 -3.63 -13.23 -15.10
CA LEU A 126 -4.49 -12.42 -14.23
C LEU A 126 -4.56 -10.99 -14.75
N TRP A 127 -5.49 -10.74 -15.68
CA TRP A 127 -5.62 -9.44 -16.34
C TRP A 127 -5.86 -8.28 -15.38
N HIS A 128 -6.67 -8.47 -14.32
CA HIS A 128 -6.95 -7.43 -13.33
C HIS A 128 -5.69 -6.93 -12.60
N VAL A 129 -4.72 -7.83 -12.34
CA VAL A 129 -3.44 -7.48 -11.72
C VAL A 129 -2.62 -6.59 -12.66
N ASP A 130 -2.59 -6.92 -13.95
CA ASP A 130 -1.86 -6.14 -14.95
C ASP A 130 -2.49 -4.75 -15.15
N PHE A 131 -3.82 -4.68 -15.27
CA PHE A 131 -4.54 -3.40 -15.38
C PHE A 131 -4.32 -2.52 -14.15
N ALA A 132 -4.47 -3.06 -12.95
CA ALA A 132 -4.25 -2.32 -11.71
C ALA A 132 -2.83 -1.73 -11.65
N ARG A 133 -1.81 -2.51 -12.01
CA ARG A 133 -0.41 -2.02 -12.08
C ARG A 133 -0.26 -0.89 -13.09
N ILE A 134 -0.78 -1.05 -14.31
CA ILE A 134 -0.68 -0.03 -15.37
C ILE A 134 -1.36 1.26 -14.92
N CYS A 135 -2.58 1.19 -14.42
CA CYS A 135 -3.36 2.35 -13.97
C CYS A 135 -2.73 3.02 -12.74
N ALA A 136 -2.21 2.26 -11.78
CA ALA A 136 -1.53 2.82 -10.63
C ALA A 136 -0.25 3.58 -11.03
N VAL A 137 0.54 3.04 -11.97
CA VAL A 137 1.69 3.77 -12.53
C VAL A 137 1.25 5.06 -13.23
N MET A 138 0.13 5.05 -13.97
CA MET A 138 -0.42 6.28 -14.55
C MET A 138 -0.71 7.33 -13.47
N CYS A 139 -1.36 6.93 -12.37
CA CYS A 139 -1.69 7.83 -11.27
C CYS A 139 -0.43 8.43 -10.61
N VAL A 140 0.61 7.62 -10.42
CA VAL A 140 1.93 8.07 -9.91
C VAL A 140 2.55 9.11 -10.86
N ILE A 141 2.46 8.90 -12.17
CA ILE A 141 2.97 9.87 -13.17
C ILE A 141 2.19 11.17 -13.08
N PHE A 142 0.85 11.11 -13.03
CA PHE A 142 0.04 12.31 -12.86
C PHE A 142 0.45 13.07 -11.61
N GLU A 143 0.59 12.38 -10.49
CA GLU A 143 0.98 12.99 -9.23
C GLU A 143 2.36 13.67 -9.30
N HIS A 144 3.38 12.93 -9.75
CA HIS A 144 4.76 13.42 -9.78
C HIS A 144 5.03 14.48 -10.85
N CYS A 145 4.24 14.53 -11.92
CA CYS A 145 4.45 15.42 -13.06
C CYS A 145 3.52 16.65 -13.07
N GLY A 146 2.99 17.05 -11.92
CA GLY A 146 2.23 18.31 -11.74
C GLY A 146 0.76 18.16 -11.37
N GLY A 147 0.27 16.93 -11.18
CA GLY A 147 -1.09 16.63 -10.72
C GLY A 147 -1.24 16.58 -9.20
N MET A 148 -0.21 16.93 -8.42
CA MET A 148 -0.22 16.87 -6.95
C MET A 148 -1.44 17.56 -6.33
N SER A 149 -1.77 18.78 -6.76
CA SER A 149 -2.94 19.49 -6.22
C SER A 149 -4.26 18.77 -6.50
N TYR A 150 -4.33 18.06 -7.64
CA TYR A 150 -5.49 17.25 -8.01
C TYR A 150 -5.56 15.96 -7.17
N THR A 151 -4.45 15.23 -7.04
CA THR A 151 -4.41 13.99 -6.24
C THR A 151 -4.68 14.24 -4.76
N HIS A 152 -4.24 15.39 -4.23
CA HIS A 152 -4.51 15.81 -2.85
C HIS A 152 -5.99 16.12 -2.57
N ARG A 153 -6.80 16.40 -3.59
CA ARG A 153 -8.25 16.65 -3.44
C ARG A 153 -9.09 15.46 -3.89
N ASN A 154 -8.54 14.59 -4.72
CA ASN A 154 -9.26 13.48 -5.30
C ASN A 154 -8.77 12.15 -4.73
N VAL A 155 -9.27 11.82 -3.53
CA VAL A 155 -8.97 10.58 -2.81
C VAL A 155 -9.21 9.34 -3.68
N GLY A 156 -10.27 9.36 -4.51
CA GLY A 156 -10.64 8.26 -5.39
C GLY A 156 -9.73 8.10 -6.61
N PHE A 157 -9.02 9.15 -7.05
CA PHE A 157 -8.13 9.05 -8.20
C PHE A 157 -6.83 8.29 -7.89
N GLY A 158 -6.24 8.51 -6.72
CA GLY A 158 -4.93 7.92 -6.39
C GLY A 158 -4.82 7.37 -4.97
N LEU A 159 -5.35 8.08 -3.97
CA LEU A 159 -5.06 7.79 -2.57
C LEU A 159 -5.68 6.47 -2.09
N TRP A 160 -6.91 6.16 -2.51
CA TRP A 160 -7.62 4.95 -2.06
C TRP A 160 -7.21 3.63 -2.71
N TRP A 161 -6.45 3.64 -3.81
CA TRP A 161 -6.22 2.38 -4.52
C TRP A 161 -4.88 2.29 -5.24
N ALA A 162 -4.25 3.38 -5.68
CA ALA A 162 -3.05 3.27 -6.51
C ALA A 162 -1.91 2.58 -5.75
N LEU A 163 -1.53 3.08 -4.57
CA LEU A 163 -0.50 2.45 -3.75
C LEU A 163 -0.97 1.11 -3.14
N PRO A 164 -2.18 1.00 -2.54
CA PRO A 164 -2.70 -0.29 -2.07
C PRO A 164 -2.64 -1.39 -3.13
N TYR A 165 -3.07 -1.10 -4.36
CA TYR A 165 -3.06 -2.07 -5.45
C TYR A 165 -1.64 -2.39 -5.92
N LEU A 166 -0.71 -1.44 -5.95
CA LEU A 166 0.70 -1.74 -6.28
C LEU A 166 1.32 -2.74 -5.30
N TYR A 167 1.01 -2.62 -4.01
CA TYR A 167 1.51 -3.55 -3.00
C TYR A 167 0.79 -4.91 -3.05
N LEU A 168 -0.54 -4.92 -3.17
CA LEU A 168 -1.33 -6.15 -3.34
C LEU A 168 -0.91 -6.94 -4.59
N THR A 169 -0.84 -6.27 -5.75
CA THR A 169 -0.42 -6.87 -7.02
C THR A 169 1.00 -7.42 -6.95
N SER A 170 1.88 -6.77 -6.20
CA SER A 170 3.26 -7.23 -5.96
C SER A 170 3.29 -8.47 -5.08
N GLY A 171 2.46 -8.55 -4.04
CA GLY A 171 2.27 -9.74 -3.22
C GLY A 171 1.75 -10.94 -4.04
N MET A 172 0.69 -10.72 -4.82
CA MET A 172 0.14 -11.73 -5.75
C MET A 172 1.19 -12.18 -6.77
N SER A 173 1.93 -11.23 -7.36
CA SER A 173 2.98 -11.51 -8.35
C SER A 173 4.13 -12.33 -7.76
N SER A 174 4.48 -12.11 -6.49
CA SER A 174 5.47 -12.92 -5.76
C SER A 174 5.05 -14.39 -5.69
N MET A 175 3.75 -14.64 -5.43
CA MET A 175 3.20 -15.99 -5.40
C MET A 175 3.17 -16.65 -6.78
N ILE A 176 2.84 -15.90 -7.83
CA ILE A 176 2.83 -16.39 -9.23
C ILE A 176 4.24 -16.69 -9.73
N SER A 177 5.24 -15.93 -9.29
CA SER A 177 6.62 -16.00 -9.78
C SER A 177 7.31 -17.32 -9.45
N LYS A 178 7.65 -18.11 -10.46
CA LYS A 178 8.45 -19.34 -10.31
C LYS A 178 9.93 -19.06 -9.99
N SER A 179 10.37 -17.80 -10.03
CA SER A 179 11.76 -17.45 -9.75
C SER A 179 12.12 -17.74 -8.29
N SER A 180 13.38 -18.12 -8.07
CA SER A 180 13.98 -18.13 -6.74
C SER A 180 13.99 -16.70 -6.17
N MET A 181 14.02 -16.58 -4.84
CA MET A 181 14.11 -15.29 -4.15
C MET A 181 15.25 -14.43 -4.70
N TRP A 182 16.45 -15.00 -4.86
CA TRP A 182 17.61 -14.31 -5.42
C TRP A 182 17.43 -13.88 -6.87
N GLY A 183 16.79 -14.71 -7.70
CA GLY A 183 16.46 -14.33 -9.07
C GLY A 183 15.48 -13.16 -9.13
N TYR A 184 14.54 -13.09 -8.20
CA TYR A 184 13.61 -11.97 -8.06
C TYR A 184 14.33 -10.70 -7.58
N ILE A 185 15.13 -10.79 -6.51
CA ILE A 185 15.95 -9.68 -5.99
C ILE A 185 16.85 -9.11 -7.09
N PHE A 186 17.53 -9.97 -7.86
CA PHE A 186 18.40 -9.52 -8.95
C PHE A 186 17.63 -8.71 -10.01
N ARG A 187 16.44 -9.15 -10.41
CA ARG A 187 15.58 -8.40 -11.35
C ARG A 187 15.18 -7.05 -10.79
N LEU A 188 14.80 -6.99 -9.51
CA LEU A 188 14.48 -5.73 -8.83
C LEU A 188 15.70 -4.79 -8.77
N LEU A 189 16.89 -5.31 -8.49
CA LEU A 189 18.14 -4.53 -8.49
C LEU A 189 18.44 -3.94 -9.88
N LEU A 190 18.19 -4.68 -10.96
CA LEU A 190 18.33 -4.15 -12.31
C LEU A 190 17.35 -3.01 -12.58
N VAL A 191 16.09 -3.18 -12.22
CA VAL A 191 15.06 -2.12 -12.36
C VAL A 191 15.44 -0.90 -11.52
N PHE A 192 15.88 -1.12 -10.28
CA PHE A 192 16.36 -0.07 -9.38
C PHE A 192 17.52 0.72 -10.00
N ALA A 193 18.55 0.02 -10.49
CA ALA A 193 19.72 0.63 -11.10
C ALA A 193 19.34 1.47 -12.33
N VAL A 194 18.48 0.94 -13.22
CA VAL A 194 18.03 1.69 -14.41
C VAL A 194 17.28 2.96 -14.02
N GLY A 195 16.34 2.90 -13.08
CA GLY A 195 15.58 4.08 -12.65
C GLY A 195 16.45 5.13 -11.94
N VAL A 196 17.32 4.69 -11.01
CA VAL A 196 18.24 5.60 -10.30
C VAL A 196 19.23 6.27 -11.26
N LEU A 197 19.78 5.52 -12.23
CA LEU A 197 20.68 6.09 -13.25
C LEU A 197 19.96 7.11 -14.14
N ALA A 198 18.70 6.86 -14.52
CA ALA A 198 17.89 7.81 -15.27
C ALA A 198 17.65 9.11 -14.48
N ASN A 199 17.26 9.00 -13.21
CA ASN A 199 17.05 10.15 -12.34
C ASN A 199 18.35 10.93 -12.10
N LEU A 200 19.46 10.24 -11.84
CA LEU A 200 20.78 10.84 -11.66
C LEU A 200 21.23 11.57 -12.93
N PHE A 201 20.99 10.98 -14.11
CA PHE A 201 21.27 11.64 -15.38
C PHE A 201 20.52 12.97 -15.49
N ALA A 202 19.22 13.00 -15.19
CA ALA A 202 18.45 14.25 -15.17
C ALA A 202 18.99 15.25 -14.14
N ASP A 203 19.36 14.81 -12.94
CA ASP A 203 19.91 15.69 -11.90
C ASP A 203 21.24 16.33 -12.34
N VAL A 204 22.11 15.56 -13.01
CA VAL A 204 23.37 16.05 -13.58
C VAL A 204 23.12 17.07 -14.68
N VAL A 205 22.22 16.78 -15.62
CA VAL A 205 21.90 17.68 -16.75
C VAL A 205 21.28 18.99 -16.27
N THR A 206 20.39 18.92 -15.27
CA THR A 206 19.72 20.10 -14.69
C THR A 206 20.54 20.81 -13.62
N ARG A 207 21.75 20.32 -13.31
CA ARG A 207 22.64 20.83 -12.25
C ARG A 207 21.99 20.87 -10.87
N ARG A 208 21.08 19.94 -10.56
CA ARG A 208 20.52 19.75 -9.22
C ARG A 208 21.61 19.22 -8.28
N ASP A 209 21.57 19.60 -7.01
CA ASP A 209 22.54 19.16 -5.99
C ASP A 209 22.30 17.71 -5.52
N TRP A 210 22.45 16.75 -6.43
CA TRP A 210 22.31 15.32 -6.13
C TRP A 210 23.35 14.80 -5.14
N ARG A 211 24.47 15.51 -4.94
CA ARG A 211 25.54 15.08 -4.03
C ARG A 211 25.10 15.20 -2.57
N HIS A 212 24.38 16.27 -2.24
CA HIS A 212 23.87 16.49 -0.89
C HIS A 212 22.39 16.08 -0.75
N ASP A 213 21.66 15.90 -1.86
CA ASP A 213 20.26 15.46 -1.90
C ASP A 213 20.06 14.15 -2.70
N PHE A 214 20.95 13.17 -2.51
CA PHE A 214 20.87 11.88 -3.23
C PHE A 214 19.60 11.09 -2.88
N GLY A 215 19.02 11.35 -1.70
CA GLY A 215 17.74 10.80 -1.29
C GLY A 215 16.62 11.10 -2.28
N ASN A 216 16.58 12.32 -2.83
CA ASN A 216 15.60 12.69 -3.86
C ASN A 216 15.84 11.95 -5.19
N THR A 217 17.11 11.68 -5.55
CA THR A 217 17.44 10.86 -6.72
C THR A 217 16.87 9.43 -6.59
N ILE A 218 16.87 8.87 -5.39
CA ILE A 218 16.35 7.52 -5.10
C ILE A 218 14.83 7.51 -4.84
N PHE A 219 14.26 8.60 -4.32
CA PHE A 219 12.90 8.65 -3.75
C PHE A 219 11.82 8.01 -4.64
N GLN A 220 11.82 8.28 -5.94
CA GLN A 220 10.84 7.70 -6.86
C GLN A 220 10.96 6.17 -7.00
N MET A 221 12.15 5.61 -6.75
CA MET A 221 12.40 4.16 -6.77
C MET A 221 12.19 3.50 -5.41
N PHE A 222 11.69 4.23 -4.40
CA PHE A 222 11.54 3.71 -3.03
C PHE A 222 10.57 2.52 -2.95
N PHE A 223 9.54 2.47 -3.80
CA PHE A 223 8.69 1.28 -3.91
C PHE A 223 9.50 0.01 -4.26
N VAL A 224 10.49 0.09 -5.16
CA VAL A 224 11.37 -1.04 -5.48
C VAL A 224 12.29 -1.39 -4.30
N VAL A 225 12.75 -0.40 -3.53
CA VAL A 225 13.51 -0.64 -2.28
C VAL A 225 12.66 -1.41 -1.28
N MET A 226 11.38 -1.06 -1.13
CA MET A 226 10.47 -1.80 -0.26
C MET A 226 10.26 -3.23 -0.73
N LEU A 227 10.12 -3.47 -2.04
CA LEU A 227 10.04 -4.84 -2.58
C LEU A 227 11.34 -5.64 -2.37
N LEU A 228 12.52 -5.00 -2.45
CA LEU A 228 13.80 -5.64 -2.16
C LEU A 228 13.90 -6.08 -0.70
N ILE A 229 13.39 -5.28 0.24
CA ILE A 229 13.32 -5.63 1.67
C ILE A 229 12.27 -6.71 1.92
N MET A 230 11.11 -6.61 1.28
CA MET A 230 10.01 -7.55 1.47
C MET A 230 10.27 -8.93 0.90
N ALA A 231 11.05 -9.04 -0.18
CA ALA A 231 11.39 -10.32 -0.80
C ALA A 231 11.95 -11.36 0.20
N PRO A 232 13.01 -11.07 0.99
CA PRO A 232 13.50 -11.99 2.01
C PRO A 232 12.59 -12.10 3.23
N LEU A 233 11.94 -11.01 3.67
CA LEU A 233 11.07 -11.04 4.86
C LEU A 233 9.85 -11.94 4.66
N ALA A 234 9.26 -11.92 3.45
CA ALA A 234 8.06 -12.68 3.12
C ALA A 234 8.36 -14.05 2.49
N GLU A 235 9.63 -14.39 2.22
CA GLU A 235 9.99 -15.69 1.61
C GLU A 235 9.52 -16.90 2.44
N PRO A 236 9.65 -16.94 3.78
CA PRO A 236 9.12 -18.05 4.57
C PRO A 236 7.61 -18.25 4.38
N LEU A 237 6.86 -17.15 4.29
CA LEU A 237 5.42 -17.19 4.04
C LEU A 237 5.12 -17.68 2.62
N ARG A 238 5.88 -17.21 1.61
CA ARG A 238 5.74 -17.67 0.22
C ARG A 238 5.91 -19.18 0.10
N LEU A 239 6.93 -19.73 0.77
CA LEU A 239 7.19 -21.18 0.79
C LEU A 239 6.07 -21.93 1.51
N ALA A 240 5.68 -21.49 2.71
CA ALA A 240 4.62 -22.12 3.48
C ALA A 240 3.27 -22.17 2.75
N LEU A 241 2.89 -21.07 2.08
CA LEU A 241 1.68 -21.02 1.27
C LEU A 241 1.73 -21.98 0.08
N ARG A 242 2.90 -22.14 -0.56
CA ARG A 242 3.09 -23.09 -1.66
C ARG A 242 3.09 -24.54 -1.21
N ASP A 243 3.70 -24.85 -0.08
CA ASP A 243 3.67 -26.19 0.50
C ASP A 243 2.23 -26.59 0.79
N ARG A 244 1.44 -25.68 1.38
CA ARG A 244 0.00 -25.88 1.58
C ARG A 244 -0.77 -26.05 0.28
N ALA A 245 -0.49 -25.25 -0.73
CA ALA A 245 -1.10 -25.40 -2.06
C ALA A 245 -0.81 -26.77 -2.70
N ALA A 246 0.35 -27.33 -2.42
CA ALA A 246 0.78 -28.65 -2.88
C ALA A 246 0.27 -29.81 -2.00
N GLY A 247 -0.54 -29.53 -0.96
CA GLY A 247 -1.00 -30.53 0.01
C GLY A 247 0.10 -31.07 0.92
N GLN A 248 1.24 -30.38 1.00
CA GLN A 248 2.36 -30.77 1.85
C GLN A 248 2.19 -30.19 3.26
N SER A 249 2.64 -30.94 4.26
CA SER A 249 2.73 -30.43 5.63
C SER A 249 3.76 -29.31 5.69
N VAL A 250 3.45 -28.24 6.42
CA VAL A 250 4.38 -27.14 6.64
C VAL A 250 5.67 -27.64 7.33
N GLY A 251 6.82 -27.20 6.82
CA GLY A 251 8.11 -27.57 7.39
C GLY A 251 8.41 -26.95 8.75
N VAL A 252 9.37 -27.52 9.48
CA VAL A 252 9.86 -27.00 10.77
C VAL A 252 10.38 -25.56 10.65
N SER A 253 11.00 -25.21 9.52
CA SER A 253 11.46 -23.84 9.24
C SER A 253 10.32 -22.82 9.34
N THR A 254 9.15 -23.13 8.77
CA THR A 254 7.95 -22.28 8.84
C THR A 254 7.50 -22.08 10.28
N GLN A 255 7.52 -23.13 11.10
CA GLN A 255 7.14 -23.06 12.51
C GLN A 255 8.12 -22.19 13.31
N LEU A 256 9.43 -22.33 13.07
CA LEU A 256 10.45 -21.49 13.70
C LEU A 256 10.30 -20.03 13.30
N MET A 257 10.03 -19.76 12.02
CA MET A 257 9.80 -18.40 11.53
C MET A 257 8.51 -17.79 12.09
N ALA A 258 7.44 -18.58 12.24
CA ALA A 258 6.22 -18.15 12.93
C ALA A 258 6.53 -17.78 14.39
N GLY A 259 7.26 -18.64 15.11
CA GLY A 259 7.66 -18.38 16.50
C GLY A 259 8.54 -17.13 16.63
N TRP A 260 9.48 -16.93 15.71
CA TRP A 260 10.33 -15.74 15.67
C TRP A 260 9.53 -14.45 15.47
N TRP A 261 8.67 -14.40 14.45
CA TRP A 261 7.82 -13.23 14.18
C TRP A 261 6.82 -12.97 15.31
N GLY A 262 6.27 -14.04 15.91
CA GLY A 262 5.40 -13.94 17.08
C GLY A 262 6.11 -13.35 18.30
N LEU A 263 7.34 -13.80 18.59
CA LEU A 263 8.17 -13.25 19.67
C LEU A 263 8.53 -11.79 19.42
N LEU A 264 8.94 -11.44 18.20
CA LEU A 264 9.28 -10.08 17.82
C LEU A 264 8.08 -9.14 17.94
N ALA A 265 6.92 -9.54 17.43
CA ALA A 265 5.68 -8.78 17.55
C ALA A 265 5.22 -8.63 19.00
N ALA A 266 5.34 -9.69 19.83
CA ALA A 266 5.00 -9.63 21.25
C ALA A 266 5.94 -8.70 22.04
N ALA A 267 7.25 -8.73 21.77
CA ALA A 267 8.22 -7.84 22.37
C ALA A 267 7.96 -6.37 21.97
N ALA A 268 7.68 -6.12 20.69
CA ALA A 268 7.32 -4.80 20.18
C ALA A 268 6.00 -4.28 20.76
N LEU A 269 4.99 -5.15 20.91
CA LEU A 269 3.74 -4.83 21.57
C LEU A 269 3.95 -4.47 23.04
N ALA A 270 4.78 -5.23 23.76
CA ALA A 270 5.13 -4.91 25.14
C ALA A 270 5.86 -3.57 25.26
N ALA A 271 6.75 -3.24 24.33
CA ALA A 271 7.41 -1.94 24.26
C ALA A 271 6.42 -0.80 24.01
N PHE A 272 5.49 -0.98 23.06
CA PHE A 272 4.42 -0.03 22.76
C PHE A 272 3.51 0.23 23.98
N VAL A 273 3.04 -0.83 24.65
CA VAL A 273 2.16 -0.73 25.83
C VAL A 273 2.86 -0.01 26.99
N ARG A 274 4.17 -0.24 27.18
CA ARG A 274 4.98 0.46 28.18
C ARG A 274 5.17 1.95 27.87
N GLY A 275 4.81 2.40 26.67
CA GLY A 275 4.99 3.78 26.25
C GLY A 275 6.39 4.10 25.74
N TYR A 276 7.15 3.10 25.28
CA TYR A 276 8.35 3.35 24.47
C TYR A 276 7.93 3.79 23.06
N THR A 277 7.34 4.98 22.98
CA THR A 277 6.85 5.58 21.74
C THR A 277 7.69 6.82 21.42
N GLY A 278 9.01 6.70 21.25
CA GLY A 278 9.92 7.73 20.71
C GLY A 278 9.98 9.13 21.36
N ASP A 279 9.08 9.43 22.31
CA ASP A 279 8.82 10.76 22.90
C ASP A 279 9.55 10.95 24.23
N SER A 280 10.01 9.85 24.85
CA SER A 280 11.17 9.95 25.75
C SER A 280 12.33 10.54 24.92
N PRO A 281 13.23 11.37 25.46
CA PRO A 281 14.42 11.85 24.77
C PRO A 281 15.29 10.65 24.36
N ASP A 282 14.89 10.02 23.26
CA ASP A 282 15.42 8.76 22.79
C ASP A 282 16.68 9.09 22.00
N ILE A 283 17.64 8.18 22.10
CA ILE A 283 18.90 8.21 21.36
C ILE A 283 18.61 8.44 19.88
N VAL A 284 17.52 7.86 19.36
CA VAL A 284 17.06 8.01 17.97
C VAL A 284 16.76 9.48 17.65
N THR A 285 15.93 10.15 18.47
CA THR A 285 15.56 11.55 18.26
C THR A 285 16.76 12.48 18.38
N GLN A 286 17.63 12.26 19.37
CA GLN A 286 18.84 13.07 19.56
C GLN A 286 19.84 12.87 18.42
N THR A 287 20.01 11.63 17.94
CA THR A 287 20.91 11.31 16.83
C THR A 287 20.46 12.02 15.55
N PHE A 288 19.15 12.12 15.29
CA PHE A 288 18.62 12.75 14.09
C PHE A 288 18.48 14.27 14.15
N GLN A 289 18.61 14.88 15.33
CA GLN A 289 18.65 16.34 15.48
C GLN A 289 20.03 16.94 15.17
N ASP A 290 21.07 16.11 15.00
CA ASP A 290 22.39 16.60 14.58
C ASP A 290 22.29 17.15 13.14
N GLU A 291 22.69 18.41 12.94
CA GLU A 291 22.72 19.10 11.65
C GLU A 291 23.57 18.36 10.60
N LYS A 292 24.43 17.44 11.02
CA LYS A 292 25.26 16.61 10.14
C LYS A 292 24.51 15.43 9.51
N VAL A 293 23.33 15.09 10.03
CA VAL A 293 22.52 13.99 9.47
C VAL A 293 21.89 14.47 8.17
N SER A 294 21.93 13.62 7.13
CA SER A 294 21.33 13.96 5.84
C SER A 294 19.82 14.20 5.99
N HIS A 295 19.31 15.21 5.28
CA HIS A 295 17.89 15.57 5.29
C HIS A 295 16.97 14.36 5.01
N TRP A 296 17.43 13.43 4.18
CA TRP A 296 16.71 12.19 3.88
C TRP A 296 16.54 11.29 5.12
N ILE A 297 17.56 11.17 5.98
CA ILE A 297 17.44 10.39 7.21
C ILE A 297 16.48 11.09 8.18
N GLN A 298 16.53 12.43 8.27
CA GLN A 298 15.60 13.20 9.09
C GLN A 298 14.14 12.99 8.65
N PHE A 299 13.89 12.85 7.34
CA PHE A 299 12.57 12.56 6.79
C PHE A 299 11.99 11.22 7.28
N TYR A 300 12.84 10.19 7.45
CA TYR A 300 12.44 8.87 7.96
C TYR A 300 12.55 8.71 9.48
N ALA A 301 13.00 9.74 10.19
CA ALA A 301 13.07 9.72 11.65
C ALA A 301 11.71 9.40 12.32
N PRO A 302 10.55 9.94 11.84
CA PRO A 302 9.25 9.56 12.37
C PRO A 302 8.97 8.05 12.26
N VAL A 303 9.25 7.46 11.09
CA VAL A 303 9.11 6.01 10.86
C VAL A 303 9.94 5.21 11.87
N LEU A 304 11.19 5.61 12.11
CA LEU A 304 12.06 4.93 13.06
C LEU A 304 11.59 5.08 14.53
N ARG A 305 11.00 6.22 14.91
CA ARG A 305 10.40 6.41 16.24
C ARG A 305 9.21 5.48 16.48
N HIS A 306 8.48 5.14 15.42
CA HIS A 306 7.33 4.24 15.47
C HIS A 306 7.68 2.77 15.19
N THR A 307 8.97 2.39 15.23
CA THR A 307 9.44 1.02 15.01
C THR A 307 8.66 -0.05 15.80
N PRO A 308 8.34 0.13 17.11
CA PRO A 308 7.54 -0.88 17.83
C PRO A 308 6.17 -1.12 17.19
N ILE A 309 5.48 -0.07 16.76
CA ILE A 309 4.17 -0.18 16.10
C ILE A 309 4.32 -0.85 14.73
N ILE A 310 5.31 -0.44 13.95
CA ILE A 310 5.61 -1.04 12.64
C ILE A 310 5.90 -2.54 12.78
N LEU A 311 6.67 -2.95 13.80
CA LEU A 311 6.96 -4.36 14.06
C LEU A 311 5.72 -5.15 14.48
N VAL A 312 4.77 -4.55 15.20
CA VAL A 312 3.48 -5.18 15.48
C VAL A 312 2.64 -5.30 14.21
N HIS A 313 2.58 -4.26 13.37
CA HIS A 313 1.82 -4.26 12.13
C HIS A 313 2.37 -5.32 11.17
N VAL A 314 3.64 -5.19 10.78
CA VAL A 314 4.29 -6.06 9.79
C VAL A 314 4.57 -7.44 10.36
N GLY A 315 5.23 -7.50 11.53
CA GLY A 315 5.60 -8.76 12.18
C GLY A 315 4.38 -9.52 12.69
N GLY A 316 3.36 -8.85 13.21
CA GLY A 316 2.09 -9.46 13.58
C GLY A 316 1.35 -10.01 12.37
N THR A 317 1.32 -9.30 11.24
CA THR A 317 0.71 -9.81 9.99
C THR A 317 1.45 -11.04 9.45
N LEU A 318 2.79 -11.03 9.45
CA LEU A 318 3.60 -12.21 9.07
C LEU A 318 3.37 -13.39 10.03
N PHE A 319 3.35 -13.13 11.34
CA PHE A 319 3.07 -14.14 12.35
C PHE A 319 1.68 -14.77 12.15
N LEU A 320 0.62 -13.96 12.03
CA LEU A 320 -0.75 -14.44 11.83
C LEU A 320 -0.87 -15.25 10.53
N SER A 321 -0.22 -14.81 9.46
CA SER A 321 -0.22 -15.51 8.16
C SER A 321 0.49 -16.86 8.27
N LEU A 322 1.68 -16.91 8.87
CA LEU A 322 2.43 -18.15 9.08
C LEU A 322 1.70 -19.09 10.04
N LEU A 323 1.13 -18.58 11.14
CA LEU A 323 0.31 -19.35 12.07
C LEU A 323 -0.89 -19.98 11.36
N ALA A 324 -1.54 -19.24 10.47
CA ALA A 324 -2.63 -19.75 9.66
C ALA A 324 -2.17 -20.89 8.74
N THR A 325 -0.98 -20.81 8.11
CA THR A 325 -0.45 -21.94 7.31
C THR A 325 -0.21 -23.22 8.12
N ILE A 326 0.07 -23.08 9.41
CA ILE A 326 0.32 -24.21 10.30
C ILE A 326 -1.00 -24.84 10.77
N ILE A 327 -1.97 -24.02 11.15
CA ILE A 327 -3.13 -24.46 11.94
C ILE A 327 -4.41 -24.52 11.10
N CYS A 328 -4.58 -23.64 10.11
CA CYS A 328 -5.84 -23.49 9.41
C CYS A 328 -6.19 -24.73 8.60
N SER A 329 -7.44 -25.15 8.72
CA SER A 329 -8.04 -26.16 7.85
C SER A 329 -8.34 -25.57 6.46
N ASP A 330 -8.27 -26.38 5.41
CA ASP A 330 -8.42 -25.89 4.03
C ASP A 330 -9.79 -25.25 3.77
N HIS A 331 -10.85 -25.77 4.40
CA HIS A 331 -12.22 -25.26 4.26
C HIS A 331 -12.43 -23.89 4.92
N LEU A 332 -11.58 -23.48 5.87
CA LEU A 332 -11.64 -22.18 6.56
C LEU A 332 -10.54 -21.21 6.10
N SER A 333 -9.72 -21.60 5.13
CA SER A 333 -8.62 -20.77 4.62
C SER A 333 -9.06 -19.38 4.17
N GLY A 334 -10.25 -19.25 3.58
CA GLY A 334 -10.80 -17.95 3.16
C GLY A 334 -11.17 -17.00 4.31
N VAL A 335 -11.32 -17.49 5.55
CA VAL A 335 -11.56 -16.64 6.73
C VAL A 335 -10.29 -15.91 7.15
N VAL A 336 -9.11 -16.48 6.88
CA VAL A 336 -7.82 -15.90 7.23
C VAL A 336 -7.67 -14.51 6.62
N GLY A 337 -8.03 -14.34 5.34
CA GLY A 337 -7.95 -13.03 4.69
C GLY A 337 -8.85 -11.97 5.33
N TRP A 338 -10.01 -12.33 5.88
CA TRP A 338 -10.87 -11.40 6.63
C TRP A 338 -10.25 -10.99 7.96
N VAL A 339 -9.63 -11.94 8.67
CA VAL A 339 -8.91 -11.66 9.93
C VAL A 339 -7.74 -10.71 9.66
N LEU A 340 -6.97 -10.94 8.59
CA LEU A 340 -5.85 -10.08 8.21
C LEU A 340 -6.33 -8.68 7.77
N LEU A 341 -7.40 -8.59 7.00
CA LEU A 341 -8.01 -7.30 6.63
C LEU A 341 -8.46 -6.50 7.86
N ALA A 342 -9.17 -7.13 8.79
CA ALA A 342 -9.59 -6.49 10.03
C ALA A 342 -8.38 -6.07 10.87
N PHE A 343 -7.36 -6.93 10.98
CA PHE A 343 -6.12 -6.61 11.68
C PHE A 343 -5.45 -5.38 11.07
N THR A 344 -5.23 -5.35 9.75
CA THR A 344 -4.60 -4.23 9.04
C THR A 344 -5.36 -2.91 9.20
N TYR A 345 -6.66 -2.88 8.86
CA TYR A 345 -7.39 -1.61 8.80
C TYR A 345 -7.80 -1.06 10.16
N LEU A 346 -8.14 -1.91 11.13
CA LEU A 346 -8.50 -1.42 12.47
C LEU A 346 -7.32 -0.75 13.18
N GLN A 347 -6.08 -1.19 12.91
CA GLN A 347 -4.90 -0.52 13.43
C GLN A 347 -4.76 0.91 12.88
N MET A 348 -4.93 1.08 11.57
CA MET A 348 -4.86 2.40 10.91
C MET A 348 -5.94 3.37 11.40
N ILE A 349 -7.14 2.85 11.67
CA ILE A 349 -8.26 3.67 12.15
C ILE A 349 -8.04 4.11 13.62
N VAL A 350 -7.64 3.17 14.48
CA VAL A 350 -7.57 3.42 15.93
C VAL A 350 -6.23 4.01 16.35
N ILE A 351 -5.12 3.64 15.73
CA ILE A 351 -3.76 3.97 16.18
C ILE A 351 -3.04 4.77 15.09
N PRO A 352 -3.45 6.01 14.84
CA PRO A 352 -2.77 6.86 13.87
C PRO A 352 -1.36 7.21 14.34
N TRP A 353 -0.47 7.34 13.38
CA TRP A 353 0.83 7.96 13.55
C TRP A 353 1.28 8.56 12.22
N ASP A 354 2.27 9.44 12.27
CA ASP A 354 2.73 10.15 11.08
C ASP A 354 3.53 9.23 10.14
N GLN A 355 3.15 9.15 8.86
CA GLN A 355 3.73 8.22 7.87
C GLN A 355 3.40 6.73 8.10
N ASP A 356 2.22 6.45 8.64
CA ASP A 356 1.72 5.09 8.88
C ASP A 356 1.51 4.23 7.62
N SER A 357 1.42 4.91 6.46
CA SER A 357 1.29 4.31 5.13
C SER A 357 2.32 3.23 4.82
N PHE A 358 3.57 3.37 5.27
CA PHE A 358 4.62 2.41 4.92
C PHE A 358 4.35 1.02 5.49
N ALA A 359 4.01 0.94 6.77
CA ALA A 359 3.69 -0.33 7.42
C ALA A 359 2.42 -0.91 6.82
N HIS A 360 1.41 -0.08 6.60
CA HIS A 360 0.14 -0.47 5.98
C HIS A 360 0.35 -1.12 4.60
N LEU A 361 1.05 -0.44 3.71
CA LEU A 361 1.35 -0.94 2.36
C LEU A 361 2.12 -2.27 2.39
N VAL A 362 3.08 -2.41 3.31
CA VAL A 362 3.78 -3.68 3.54
C VAL A 362 2.81 -4.79 3.96
N THR A 363 1.87 -4.52 4.87
CA THR A 363 0.85 -5.52 5.27
C THR A 363 -0.08 -5.87 4.11
N LEU A 364 -0.42 -4.92 3.24
CA LEU A 364 -1.19 -5.19 2.02
C LEU A 364 -0.43 -6.07 1.02
N ASN A 365 0.90 -5.97 0.95
CA ASN A 365 1.69 -6.92 0.16
C ASN A 365 1.57 -8.36 0.70
N ILE A 366 1.68 -8.53 2.01
CA ILE A 366 1.50 -9.82 2.68
C ILE A 366 0.08 -10.35 2.45
N LEU A 367 -0.94 -9.49 2.60
CA LEU A 367 -2.33 -9.82 2.32
C LEU A 367 -2.52 -10.27 0.85
N GLY A 368 -1.87 -9.61 -0.11
CA GLY A 368 -1.89 -10.00 -1.52
C GLY A 368 -1.34 -11.41 -1.76
N MET A 369 -0.30 -11.82 -1.02
CA MET A 369 0.22 -13.19 -1.07
C MET A 369 -0.79 -14.20 -0.52
N VAL A 370 -1.37 -13.90 0.65
CA VAL A 370 -2.32 -14.79 1.32
C VAL A 370 -3.61 -14.92 0.51
N THR A 371 -4.20 -13.81 0.06
CA THR A 371 -5.47 -13.81 -0.68
C THR A 371 -5.36 -14.38 -2.09
N TYR A 372 -4.17 -14.35 -2.70
CA TYR A 372 -3.91 -15.09 -3.93
C TYR A 372 -4.00 -16.60 -3.70
N GLN A 373 -3.41 -17.10 -2.62
CA GLN A 373 -3.39 -18.53 -2.32
C GLN A 373 -4.71 -19.03 -1.71
N TRP A 374 -5.33 -18.20 -0.87
CA TRP A 374 -6.55 -18.46 -0.14
C TRP A 374 -7.54 -17.32 -0.39
N PRO A 375 -8.36 -17.42 -1.45
CA PRO A 375 -9.35 -16.41 -1.77
C PRO A 375 -10.27 -16.14 -0.57
N LEU A 376 -10.71 -14.89 -0.41
CA LEU A 376 -11.61 -14.51 0.67
C LEU A 376 -12.86 -15.41 0.70
N ALA A 377 -13.29 -15.78 1.90
CA ALA A 377 -14.55 -16.48 2.10
C ALA A 377 -15.69 -15.60 1.54
N GLY A 378 -16.47 -16.16 0.61
CA GLY A 378 -17.54 -15.44 -0.10
C GLY A 378 -17.08 -14.59 -1.28
N SER A 379 -15.82 -14.67 -1.71
CA SER A 379 -15.24 -13.88 -2.82
C SER A 379 -16.07 -13.94 -4.10
N THR A 380 -16.53 -15.12 -4.52
CA THR A 380 -17.36 -15.30 -5.72
C THR A 380 -18.70 -14.56 -5.62
N LYS A 381 -19.33 -14.58 -4.44
CA LYS A 381 -20.56 -13.84 -4.19
C LYS A 381 -20.29 -12.34 -4.23
N ILE A 382 -19.26 -11.86 -3.53
CA ILE A 382 -18.90 -10.44 -3.52
C ILE A 382 -18.62 -9.94 -4.93
N ALA A 383 -17.81 -10.67 -5.70
CA ALA A 383 -17.52 -10.33 -7.09
C ALA A 383 -18.79 -10.23 -7.94
N ALA A 384 -19.69 -11.21 -7.84
CA ALA A 384 -20.96 -11.19 -8.57
C ALA A 384 -21.85 -10.00 -8.16
N TRP A 385 -21.93 -9.68 -6.87
CA TRP A 385 -22.70 -8.54 -6.37
C TRP A 385 -22.12 -7.21 -6.85
N VAL A 386 -20.81 -7.03 -6.75
CA VAL A 386 -20.15 -5.81 -7.24
C VAL A 386 -20.34 -5.67 -8.74
N GLN A 387 -20.20 -6.74 -9.52
CA GLN A 387 -20.41 -6.70 -10.98
C GLN A 387 -21.86 -6.34 -11.34
N ALA A 388 -22.84 -6.85 -10.60
CA ALA A 388 -24.25 -6.56 -10.83
C ALA A 388 -24.66 -5.15 -10.36
N TYR A 389 -24.03 -4.63 -9.29
CA TYR A 389 -24.48 -3.43 -8.58
C TYR A 389 -23.39 -2.36 -8.42
N TRP A 390 -22.38 -2.32 -9.30
CA TRP A 390 -21.28 -1.36 -9.23
C TRP A 390 -21.70 0.13 -9.19
N PRO A 391 -22.83 0.58 -9.76
CA PRO A 391 -23.23 1.98 -9.61
C PRO A 391 -23.56 2.34 -8.16
N PHE A 392 -24.14 1.42 -7.39
CA PHE A 392 -24.42 1.62 -5.96
C PHE A 392 -23.11 1.64 -5.15
N LEU A 393 -22.13 0.82 -5.53
CA LEU A 393 -20.79 0.87 -4.96
C LEU A 393 -20.15 2.25 -5.19
N LEU A 394 -20.22 2.78 -6.42
CA LEU A 394 -19.69 4.10 -6.73
C LEU A 394 -20.40 5.19 -5.92
N MET A 395 -21.73 5.15 -5.83
CA MET A 395 -22.50 6.07 -4.99
C MET A 395 -22.06 6.00 -3.53
N PHE A 396 -21.87 4.79 -2.99
CA PHE A 396 -21.38 4.60 -1.62
C PHE A 396 -19.99 5.21 -1.42
N LEU A 397 -19.05 4.98 -2.34
CA LEU A 397 -17.71 5.57 -2.31
C LEU A 397 -17.77 7.11 -2.41
N CYS A 398 -18.67 7.68 -3.20
CA CYS A 398 -18.87 9.13 -3.23
C CYS A 398 -19.41 9.67 -1.90
N LEU A 399 -20.33 8.96 -1.25
CA LEU A 399 -20.86 9.35 0.07
C LEU A 399 -19.80 9.23 1.16
N ASP A 400 -18.96 8.20 1.09
CA ASP A 400 -17.88 7.96 2.04
C ASP A 400 -16.75 9.00 1.89
N SER A 401 -16.53 9.51 0.66
CA SER A 401 -15.50 10.50 0.36
C SER A 401 -15.66 11.79 1.18
N MET A 402 -14.53 12.42 1.46
CA MET A 402 -14.44 13.67 2.23
C MET A 402 -13.91 14.78 1.29
N PRO A 403 -14.76 15.39 0.45
CA PRO A 403 -14.31 16.29 -0.62
C PRO A 403 -13.61 17.56 -0.11
N ASP A 404 -13.89 17.98 1.14
CA ASP A 404 -13.28 19.14 1.79
C ASP A 404 -11.91 18.84 2.40
N MET A 405 -11.53 17.56 2.45
CA MET A 405 -10.25 17.12 2.99
C MET A 405 -9.16 17.21 1.93
N TRP A 406 -8.02 17.78 2.30
CA TRP A 406 -6.90 18.05 1.41
C TRP A 406 -5.58 17.49 1.94
N GLY A 407 -4.80 16.91 1.03
CA GLY A 407 -3.43 16.46 1.26
C GLY A 407 -3.22 14.98 0.96
N ARG A 408 -2.03 14.47 1.29
CA ARG A 408 -1.68 13.05 1.22
C ARG A 408 -2.25 12.31 2.43
N CYS A 409 -3.57 12.14 2.45
CA CYS A 409 -4.27 11.48 3.56
C CYS A 409 -3.96 9.98 3.70
N ASP A 410 -3.31 9.41 2.67
CA ASP A 410 -2.74 8.08 2.69
C ASP A 410 -1.38 8.03 3.40
N VAL A 411 -0.64 9.14 3.48
CA VAL A 411 0.66 9.28 4.17
C VAL A 411 0.48 9.88 5.57
N HIS A 412 -0.38 10.88 5.68
CA HIS A 412 -0.73 11.55 6.91
C HIS A 412 -2.19 11.25 7.20
N SER A 413 -2.46 10.38 8.17
CA SER A 413 -3.83 9.99 8.48
C SER A 413 -4.68 11.19 8.96
N PRO A 414 -5.99 11.24 8.65
CA PRO A 414 -6.89 12.27 9.19
C PRO A 414 -6.88 12.40 10.72
N TYR A 415 -7.21 13.59 11.22
CA TYR A 415 -7.13 13.94 12.65
C TYR A 415 -8.03 13.08 13.53
N SER A 416 -9.31 12.92 13.14
CA SER A 416 -10.29 12.22 13.96
C SER A 416 -10.43 10.75 13.56
N THR A 417 -10.74 9.91 14.55
CA THR A 417 -10.99 8.47 14.36
C THR A 417 -12.11 8.23 13.35
N TRP A 418 -13.12 9.11 13.32
CA TRP A 418 -14.22 9.03 12.36
C TRP A 418 -13.79 9.35 10.92
N GLU A 419 -12.98 10.39 10.72
CA GLU A 419 -12.45 10.73 9.40
C GLU A 419 -11.49 9.63 8.91
N ARG A 420 -10.67 9.06 9.80
CA ARG A 420 -9.83 7.89 9.47
C ARG A 420 -10.67 6.70 9.07
N PHE A 421 -11.73 6.40 9.83
CA PHE A 421 -12.67 5.34 9.48
C PHE A 421 -13.22 5.53 8.06
N ARG A 422 -13.70 6.72 7.70
CA ARG A 422 -14.18 7.01 6.33
C ARG A 422 -13.07 6.88 5.28
N MET A 423 -11.90 7.47 5.52
CA MET A 423 -10.77 7.39 4.59
C MET A 423 -10.38 5.94 4.29
N PHE A 424 -10.26 5.12 5.33
CA PHE A 424 -9.84 3.73 5.21
C PHE A 424 -10.98 2.78 4.83
N LEU A 425 -12.25 3.15 5.02
CA LEU A 425 -13.39 2.37 4.56
C LEU A 425 -13.46 2.32 3.03
N GLY A 426 -13.31 3.47 2.36
CA GLY A 426 -13.22 3.53 0.90
C GLY A 426 -12.09 2.67 0.34
N GLU A 427 -10.90 2.76 0.95
CA GLU A 427 -9.74 1.93 0.60
C GLU A 427 -10.02 0.44 0.82
N PHE A 428 -10.54 0.06 2.00
CA PHE A 428 -10.89 -1.31 2.36
C PHE A 428 -11.88 -1.93 1.36
N ILE A 429 -12.92 -1.19 0.99
CA ILE A 429 -13.93 -1.63 0.02
C ILE A 429 -13.27 -1.90 -1.34
N LEU A 430 -12.41 -1.00 -1.82
CA LEU A 430 -11.70 -1.17 -3.08
C LEU A 430 -10.72 -2.34 -3.02
N VAL A 431 -10.03 -2.55 -1.90
CA VAL A 431 -9.15 -3.72 -1.70
C VAL A 431 -9.95 -5.01 -1.74
N VAL A 432 -11.10 -5.09 -1.04
CA VAL A 432 -11.99 -6.26 -1.07
C VAL A 432 -12.48 -6.54 -2.49
N CYS A 433 -12.93 -5.51 -3.22
CA CYS A 433 -13.35 -5.67 -4.62
C CYS A 433 -12.21 -6.17 -5.51
N PHE A 434 -10.99 -5.69 -5.28
CA PHE A 434 -9.81 -6.12 -6.03
C PHE A 434 -9.44 -7.58 -5.77
N VAL A 435 -9.25 -7.97 -4.50
CA VAL A 435 -8.80 -9.33 -4.14
C VAL A 435 -9.86 -10.41 -4.39
N THR A 436 -11.14 -10.03 -4.45
CA THR A 436 -12.23 -10.95 -4.85
C THR A 436 -12.35 -11.11 -6.36
N GLY A 437 -11.60 -10.35 -7.16
CA GLY A 437 -11.70 -10.37 -8.61
C GLY A 437 -12.96 -9.70 -9.14
N ALA A 438 -13.63 -8.85 -8.35
CA ALA A 438 -14.81 -8.12 -8.79
C ALA A 438 -14.52 -7.25 -10.02
N PHE A 439 -13.31 -6.67 -10.07
CA PHE A 439 -12.84 -5.83 -11.18
C PHE A 439 -12.17 -6.62 -12.31
N THR A 440 -12.50 -7.91 -12.51
CA THR A 440 -11.85 -8.72 -13.55
C THR A 440 -12.19 -8.21 -14.95
N PRO A 441 -11.27 -7.51 -15.64
CA PRO A 441 -11.51 -7.09 -17.00
C PRO A 441 -11.19 -8.24 -17.95
N SER A 442 -11.88 -8.31 -19.09
CA SER A 442 -11.40 -9.08 -20.23
C SER A 442 -10.38 -8.24 -21.01
N ASP A 443 -9.29 -8.87 -21.48
CA ASP A 443 -8.34 -8.22 -22.41
C ASP A 443 -8.41 -8.85 -23.81
N PRO A 444 -9.53 -8.71 -24.54
CA PRO A 444 -9.72 -9.34 -25.84
C PRO A 444 -8.71 -8.85 -26.89
N ASN A 445 -8.13 -7.66 -26.67
CA ASN A 445 -7.18 -7.02 -27.58
C ASN A 445 -5.71 -7.19 -27.14
N ASN A 446 -5.45 -7.97 -26.09
CA ASN A 446 -4.12 -8.18 -25.51
C ASN A 446 -3.35 -6.87 -25.22
N ILE A 447 -4.09 -5.82 -24.82
CA ILE A 447 -3.59 -4.47 -24.58
C ILE A 447 -2.63 -4.44 -23.40
N THR A 448 -2.95 -5.18 -22.34
CA THR A 448 -2.15 -5.21 -21.11
C THR A 448 -0.76 -5.80 -21.32
N SER A 449 -0.54 -6.61 -22.36
CA SER A 449 0.78 -7.18 -22.68
C SER A 449 1.80 -6.09 -22.95
N TRP A 450 1.53 -5.22 -23.92
CA TRP A 450 2.47 -4.18 -24.32
C TRP A 450 2.37 -2.95 -23.41
N LEU A 451 1.19 -2.64 -22.87
CA LEU A 451 1.08 -1.60 -21.84
C LEU A 451 1.80 -1.98 -20.55
N GLY A 452 1.92 -3.28 -20.22
CA GLY A 452 2.74 -3.73 -19.10
C GLY A 452 4.21 -3.31 -19.27
N HIS A 453 4.78 -3.48 -20.47
CA HIS A 453 6.14 -3.03 -20.77
C HIS A 453 6.26 -1.50 -20.75
N TRP A 454 5.27 -0.78 -21.31
CA TRP A 454 5.23 0.68 -21.21
C TRP A 454 5.16 1.14 -19.74
N SER A 455 4.36 0.49 -18.89
CA SER A 455 4.23 0.87 -17.49
C SER A 455 5.55 0.71 -16.72
N LEU A 456 6.34 -0.32 -17.01
CA LEU A 456 7.67 -0.48 -16.43
C LEU A 456 8.62 0.64 -16.89
N TYR A 457 8.61 0.98 -18.18
CA TYR A 457 9.35 2.12 -18.70
C TYR A 457 8.90 3.43 -18.04
N ALA A 458 7.61 3.70 -18.00
CA ALA A 458 7.06 4.92 -17.47
C ALA A 458 7.39 5.05 -15.98
N TYR A 459 7.28 3.96 -15.21
CA TYR A 459 7.74 3.91 -13.83
C TYR A 459 9.21 4.30 -13.71
N CYS A 460 10.12 3.72 -14.49
CA CYS A 460 11.56 4.03 -14.39
C CYS A 460 11.96 5.44 -14.89
N PHE A 461 11.24 6.03 -15.84
CA PHE A 461 11.71 7.23 -16.57
C PHE A 461 10.86 8.49 -16.38
N HIS A 462 9.66 8.42 -15.79
CA HIS A 462 8.78 9.61 -15.69
C HIS A 462 9.39 10.77 -14.90
N VAL A 463 10.09 10.51 -13.79
CA VAL A 463 10.75 11.56 -13.01
C VAL A 463 11.95 12.15 -13.75
N MET A 464 12.72 11.34 -14.48
CA MET A 464 13.75 11.85 -15.39
C MET A 464 13.14 12.85 -16.38
N TRP A 465 12.03 12.49 -17.04
CA TRP A 465 11.36 13.39 -17.99
C TRP A 465 10.81 14.65 -17.33
N TYR A 466 10.19 14.52 -16.16
CA TYR A 466 9.71 15.67 -15.38
C TYR A 466 10.84 16.62 -15.00
N ARG A 467 11.99 16.11 -14.54
CA ARG A 467 13.14 16.94 -14.18
C ARG A 467 13.74 17.66 -15.39
N LEU A 468 13.85 16.96 -16.52
CA LEU A 468 14.41 17.55 -17.74
C LEU A 468 13.49 18.57 -18.40
N LEU A 469 12.17 18.36 -18.38
CA LEU A 469 11.21 19.12 -19.20
C LEU A 469 10.21 19.95 -18.38
N GLY A 470 10.10 19.71 -17.07
CA GLY A 470 9.10 20.32 -16.20
C GLY A 470 7.68 19.78 -16.40
N SER A 471 6.73 20.32 -15.63
CA SER A 471 5.29 20.10 -15.84
C SER A 471 4.77 21.09 -16.90
N PRO A 472 3.86 20.68 -17.81
CA PRO A 472 3.30 19.33 -17.99
C PRO A 472 4.11 18.44 -18.96
N TYR A 473 5.19 18.96 -19.55
CA TYR A 473 5.90 18.33 -20.66
C TYR A 473 6.49 16.95 -20.34
N GLY A 474 6.98 16.74 -19.11
CA GLY A 474 7.47 15.42 -18.67
C GLY A 474 6.41 14.32 -18.70
N ALA A 475 5.17 14.65 -18.30
CA ALA A 475 4.04 13.75 -18.42
C ALA A 475 3.68 13.47 -19.89
N ILE A 476 3.61 14.54 -20.70
CA ILE A 476 3.29 14.43 -22.13
C ILE A 476 4.26 13.48 -22.84
N VAL A 477 5.57 13.63 -22.61
CA VAL A 477 6.58 12.74 -23.21
C VAL A 477 6.39 11.30 -22.73
N THR A 478 6.17 11.09 -21.44
CA THR A 478 5.96 9.75 -20.88
C THR A 478 4.74 9.05 -21.50
N PHE A 479 3.63 9.76 -21.67
CA PHE A 479 2.41 9.23 -22.31
C PHE A 479 2.55 9.10 -23.83
N ALA A 480 3.29 10.01 -24.48
CA ALA A 480 3.56 9.94 -25.92
C ALA A 480 4.40 8.71 -26.32
N CYS A 481 5.02 8.01 -25.37
CA CYS A 481 5.67 6.72 -25.62
C CYS A 481 4.68 5.54 -25.76
N ILE A 482 3.40 5.67 -25.38
CA ILE A 482 2.41 4.58 -25.49
C ILE A 482 2.31 4.00 -26.92
N PRO A 483 2.15 4.82 -27.99
CA PRO A 483 2.10 4.31 -29.36
C PRO A 483 3.38 3.58 -29.80
N VAL A 484 4.54 3.96 -29.26
CA VAL A 484 5.83 3.31 -29.58
C VAL A 484 5.83 1.87 -29.09
N PHE A 485 5.41 1.62 -27.85
CA PHE A 485 5.32 0.26 -27.30
C PHE A 485 4.28 -0.60 -28.04
N TRP A 486 3.17 0.00 -28.48
CA TRP A 486 2.19 -0.68 -29.31
C TRP A 486 2.76 -1.09 -30.68
N LEU A 487 3.49 -0.20 -31.37
CA LEU A 487 4.15 -0.50 -32.64
C LEU A 487 5.20 -1.62 -32.48
N LEU A 488 6.02 -1.56 -31.42
CA LEU A 488 7.01 -2.59 -31.11
C LEU A 488 6.35 -3.96 -30.89
N SER A 489 5.24 -4.01 -30.14
CA SER A 489 4.50 -5.25 -29.92
C SER A 489 3.92 -5.81 -31.22
N ARG A 490 3.39 -4.96 -32.11
CA ARG A 490 2.87 -5.41 -33.40
C ARG A 490 3.96 -5.97 -34.30
N SER A 491 5.15 -5.39 -34.27
CA SER A 491 6.30 -5.91 -35.02
C SER A 491 6.69 -7.32 -34.56
N GLN A 492 6.78 -7.53 -33.23
CA GLN A 492 7.11 -8.84 -32.66
C GLN A 492 6.06 -9.92 -32.94
N SER A 493 4.78 -9.54 -33.03
CA SER A 493 3.69 -10.47 -33.38
C SER A 493 3.68 -10.88 -34.85
N ARG A 494 4.32 -10.14 -35.76
CA ARG A 494 4.44 -10.50 -37.18
C ARG A 494 5.59 -11.47 -37.46
N THR A 495 6.59 -11.50 -36.59
CA THR A 495 7.77 -12.37 -36.72
C THR A 495 7.54 -13.77 -36.13
N LYS A 496 6.48 -13.94 -35.34
CA LYS A 496 6.02 -15.24 -34.84
C LYS A 496 4.91 -15.74 -35.74
#